data_AF-A0A9X3SEH0-F1
#
_entry.id   AF-A0A9X3SEH0-F1
#
_cell.length_a   1.000
_cell.length_b   1.000
_cell.length_c   1.000
_cell.angle_alpha   90.00
_cell.angle_beta   90.00
_cell.angle_gamma   90.00
#
_symmetry.space_group_name_H-M   'P 1'
#
loop_
_entity.id
_entity.type
_entity.pdbx_description
1 polymer ?
#
loop_
_entity_poly.entity_id
_entity_poly.type
_entity_poly.pdbx_seq_one_letter_code
_entity_poly.pdbx_strand_id
1 'polypeptide(L)'
;RSDLPAGVRAALALGAAAVQVGSALLLADEAGTVPAYRARLAAGGAPTALTRAFSGRLARGIQNRFMDEHPDAPIAYPEIHHATAGLRAAARKAGDADGFNLWAGEAYELARTGPAADIVRWLAG
;
A
#
# COMPACT_ATOMS: atom_id res chain seq x y z
N ARG A 1 12.47 23.80 10.01
CA ARG A 1 13.12 23.01 8.93
C ARG A 1 12.15 22.96 7.75
N SER A 2 12.38 23.79 6.73
CA SER A 2 11.47 24.00 5.58
C SER A 2 11.62 22.95 4.48
N ASP A 3 12.60 22.07 4.62
CA ASP A 3 13.03 20.97 3.74
C ASP A 3 12.29 19.64 3.98
N LEU A 4 11.67 19.47 5.16
CA LEU A 4 10.89 18.26 5.48
C LEU A 4 9.66 18.10 4.56
N PRO A 5 9.34 16.87 4.12
CA PRO A 5 8.06 16.58 3.47
C PRO A 5 6.87 17.02 4.33
N ALA A 6 5.85 17.59 3.68
CA ALA A 6 4.77 18.29 4.36
C ALA A 6 4.05 17.44 5.42
N GLY A 7 3.82 16.15 5.13
CA GLY A 7 3.18 15.22 6.08
C GLY A 7 4.02 14.97 7.34
N VAL A 8 5.34 14.79 7.19
CA VAL A 8 6.26 14.60 8.32
C VAL A 8 6.31 15.87 9.17
N ARG A 9 6.48 17.03 8.52
CA ARG A 9 6.49 18.32 9.20
C ARG A 9 5.20 18.58 9.97
N ALA A 10 4.04 18.29 9.36
CA ALA A 10 2.75 18.48 10.00
C ALA A 10 2.57 17.59 11.23
N ALA A 11 2.92 16.30 11.14
CA ALA A 11 2.83 15.38 12.26
C ALA A 11 3.69 15.82 13.46
N LEU A 12 4.94 16.23 13.19
CA LEU A 12 5.84 16.74 14.23
C LEU A 12 5.36 18.07 14.82
N ALA A 13 4.84 18.98 14.00
CA ALA A 13 4.28 20.25 14.46
C ALA A 13 3.03 20.06 15.36
N LEU A 14 2.29 18.97 15.16
CA LEU A 14 1.15 18.57 16.00
C LEU A 14 1.59 17.81 17.28
N GLY A 15 2.89 17.68 17.54
CA GLY A 15 3.44 17.11 18.77
C GLY A 15 3.76 15.62 18.71
N ALA A 16 3.75 14.99 17.53
CA ALA A 16 4.21 13.61 17.40
C ALA A 16 5.71 13.50 17.72
N ALA A 17 6.10 12.50 18.52
CA ALA A 17 7.50 12.22 18.82
C ALA A 17 8.25 11.55 17.65
N ALA A 18 7.52 10.84 16.80
CA ALA A 18 8.03 10.17 15.61
C ALA A 18 6.90 9.96 14.58
N VAL A 19 7.28 9.60 13.36
CA VAL A 19 6.37 9.21 12.28
C VAL A 19 6.69 7.80 11.82
N GLN A 20 5.65 6.98 11.60
CA GLN A 20 5.77 5.68 10.96
C GLN A 20 5.35 5.81 9.50
N VAL A 21 6.20 5.34 8.58
CA VAL A 21 5.95 5.41 7.13
C VAL A 21 5.86 4.00 6.55
N GLY A 22 4.87 3.78 5.68
CA GLY A 22 4.67 2.51 4.96
C GLY A 22 4.69 2.74 3.46
N SER A 23 3.64 3.36 2.92
CA SER A 23 3.49 3.54 1.47
C SER A 23 4.63 4.30 0.80
N ALA A 24 5.30 5.20 1.51
CA ALA A 24 6.47 5.92 1.01
C ALA A 24 7.63 5.00 0.60
N LEU A 25 7.72 3.79 1.17
CA LEU A 25 8.78 2.82 0.93
C LEU A 25 8.39 1.71 -0.05
N LEU A 26 7.15 1.71 -0.58
CA LEU A 26 6.67 0.64 -1.47
C LEU A 26 7.34 0.64 -2.85
N LEU A 27 8.01 1.73 -3.23
CA LEU A 27 8.79 1.83 -4.47
C LEU A 27 10.31 1.82 -4.23
N ALA A 28 10.77 1.58 -3.00
CA ALA A 28 12.18 1.44 -2.70
C ALA A 28 12.80 0.24 -3.47
N ASP A 29 14.11 0.28 -3.70
CA ASP A 29 14.83 -0.79 -4.40
C ASP A 29 14.84 -2.10 -3.60
N GLU A 30 14.83 -2.00 -2.28
CA GLU A 30 14.79 -3.11 -1.33
C GLU A 30 13.38 -3.67 -1.11
N ALA A 31 12.34 -3.01 -1.63
CA ALA A 31 10.96 -3.42 -1.40
C ALA A 31 10.61 -4.71 -2.15
N GLY A 32 10.11 -5.73 -1.42
CA GLY A 32 9.60 -6.98 -1.99
C GLY A 32 8.27 -6.85 -2.78
N THR A 33 7.91 -5.65 -3.21
CA THR A 33 6.73 -5.39 -4.04
C THR A 33 6.91 -5.97 -5.44
N VAL A 34 6.01 -6.86 -5.84
CA VAL A 34 6.06 -7.52 -7.15
C VAL A 34 5.88 -6.53 -8.31
N PRO A 35 6.41 -6.80 -9.52
CA PRO A 35 6.40 -5.86 -10.65
C PRO A 35 5.02 -5.30 -11.00
N ALA A 36 3.98 -6.16 -11.02
CA ALA A 36 2.60 -5.75 -11.29
C ALA A 36 2.08 -4.74 -10.25
N TYR A 37 2.48 -4.88 -8.99
CA TYR A 37 2.13 -3.93 -7.95
C TYR A 37 2.92 -2.62 -8.09
N ARG A 38 4.23 -2.68 -8.36
CA ARG A 38 5.04 -1.48 -8.62
C ARG A 38 4.50 -0.67 -9.81
N ALA A 39 4.04 -1.34 -10.86
CA ALA A 39 3.41 -0.69 -12.00
C ALA A 39 2.14 0.08 -11.61
N ARG A 40 1.28 -0.48 -10.75
CA ARG A 40 0.07 0.23 -10.24
C ARG A 40 0.42 1.41 -9.34
N LEU A 41 1.43 1.27 -8.49
CA LEU A 41 1.93 2.37 -7.65
C LEU A 41 2.47 3.52 -8.51
N ALA A 42 3.30 3.21 -9.52
CA ALA A 42 3.91 4.20 -10.40
C ALA A 42 2.90 4.86 -11.36
N ALA A 43 1.89 4.12 -11.82
CA ALA A 43 0.85 4.66 -12.69
C ALA A 43 -0.03 5.69 -11.97
N GLY A 44 -0.28 5.51 -10.66
CA GLY A 44 -1.17 6.38 -9.89
C GLY A 44 -2.62 6.36 -10.43
N GLY A 45 -3.40 7.37 -10.02
CA GLY A 45 -4.71 7.70 -10.56
C GLY A 45 -5.88 6.83 -10.10
N ALA A 46 -5.61 5.73 -9.39
CA ALA A 46 -6.65 4.86 -8.85
C ALA A 46 -6.92 5.22 -7.37
N PRO A 47 -8.19 5.33 -6.94
CA PRO A 47 -8.50 5.60 -5.54
C PRO A 47 -8.05 4.44 -4.67
N THR A 48 -7.85 4.72 -3.38
CA THR A 48 -7.74 3.67 -2.36
C THR A 48 -9.05 3.54 -1.60
N ALA A 49 -9.40 2.33 -1.18
CA ALA A 49 -10.58 2.05 -0.39
C ALA A 49 -10.28 1.05 0.73
N LEU A 50 -11.09 1.10 1.79
CA LEU A 50 -11.10 0.05 2.81
C LEU A 50 -11.87 -1.16 2.29
N THR A 51 -11.32 -2.35 2.48
CA THR A 51 -11.95 -3.61 2.06
C THR A 51 -11.67 -4.73 3.05
N ARG A 52 -12.58 -5.71 3.11
CA ARG A 52 -12.37 -7.00 3.77
C ARG A 52 -12.07 -8.13 2.78
N ALA A 53 -12.20 -7.90 1.48
CA ALA A 53 -12.18 -8.93 0.43
C ALA A 53 -10.99 -9.91 0.53
N PHE A 54 -9.81 -9.41 0.87
CA PHE A 54 -8.59 -10.23 0.90
C PHE A 54 -8.28 -10.91 2.23
N SER A 55 -8.92 -10.52 3.33
CA SER A 55 -8.51 -11.01 4.66
C SER A 55 -9.62 -11.18 5.68
N GLY A 56 -10.82 -10.62 5.44
CA GLY A 56 -11.92 -10.60 6.41
C GLY A 56 -11.76 -9.50 7.48
N ARG A 57 -10.66 -8.75 7.46
CA ARG A 57 -10.43 -7.54 8.27
C ARG A 57 -10.28 -6.32 7.36
N LEU A 58 -10.76 -5.17 7.82
CA LEU A 58 -10.61 -3.92 7.07
C LEU A 58 -9.13 -3.59 6.89
N ALA A 59 -8.73 -3.43 5.63
CA ALA A 59 -7.42 -2.95 5.23
C ALA A 59 -7.57 -2.02 4.02
N ARG A 60 -6.69 -1.03 3.90
CA ARG A 60 -6.71 -0.06 2.81
C ARG A 60 -5.80 -0.51 1.68
N GLY A 61 -6.31 -0.50 0.46
CA GLY A 61 -5.55 -0.79 -0.76
C GLY A 61 -6.01 0.05 -1.93
N ILE A 62 -5.17 0.09 -2.98
CA ILE A 62 -5.57 0.61 -4.30
C ILE A 62 -6.72 -0.25 -4.79
N GLN A 63 -7.83 0.39 -5.16
CA GLN A 63 -9.03 -0.29 -5.64
C GLN A 63 -8.72 -1.09 -6.91
N ASN A 64 -9.23 -2.32 -6.96
CA ASN A 64 -9.04 -3.25 -8.07
C ASN A 64 -10.24 -4.16 -8.24
N ARG A 65 -10.26 -4.93 -9.34
CA ARG A 65 -11.39 -5.79 -9.70
C ARG A 65 -11.81 -6.75 -8.57
N PHE A 66 -10.86 -7.40 -7.88
CA PHE A 66 -11.21 -8.31 -6.79
C PHE A 66 -11.94 -7.62 -5.64
N MET A 67 -11.61 -6.35 -5.34
CA MET A 67 -12.35 -5.55 -4.37
C MET A 67 -13.78 -5.25 -4.86
N ASP A 68 -13.91 -4.86 -6.13
CA ASP A 68 -15.19 -4.49 -6.74
C ASP A 68 -16.16 -5.68 -6.88
N GLU A 69 -15.62 -6.88 -7.12
CA GLU A 69 -16.38 -8.13 -7.18
C GLU A 69 -16.80 -8.66 -5.80
N HIS A 70 -16.17 -8.19 -4.71
CA HIS A 70 -16.41 -8.67 -3.35
C HIS A 70 -16.65 -7.51 -2.34
N PRO A 71 -17.60 -6.60 -2.60
CA PRO A 71 -17.82 -5.42 -1.75
C PRO A 71 -18.30 -5.79 -0.34
N ASP A 72 -19.05 -6.88 -0.22
CA ASP A 72 -19.72 -7.31 1.02
C ASP A 72 -18.99 -8.45 1.75
N ALA A 73 -17.68 -8.62 1.51
CA ALA A 73 -16.90 -9.66 2.17
C ALA A 73 -17.10 -9.65 3.71
N PRO A 74 -17.27 -10.81 4.36
CA PRO A 74 -17.66 -10.89 5.77
C PRO A 74 -16.54 -10.46 6.72
N ILE A 75 -16.90 -10.20 7.97
CA ILE A 75 -15.93 -9.98 9.06
C ILE A 75 -15.46 -11.36 9.55
N ALA A 76 -14.37 -11.86 8.99
CA ALA A 76 -13.87 -13.21 9.25
C ALA A 76 -12.35 -13.29 9.02
N TYR A 77 -11.59 -12.75 9.97
CA TYR A 77 -10.13 -12.84 9.98
C TYR A 77 -9.65 -13.83 11.04
N PRO A 78 -8.75 -14.78 10.71
CA PRO A 78 -8.01 -14.90 9.44
C PRO A 78 -8.64 -15.85 8.40
N GLU A 79 -9.89 -16.28 8.54
CA GLU A 79 -10.51 -17.30 7.66
C GLU A 79 -10.47 -16.88 6.18
N ILE A 80 -10.86 -15.65 5.87
CA ILE A 80 -10.83 -15.12 4.49
C ILE A 80 -9.39 -14.93 3.99
N HIS A 81 -8.45 -14.63 4.89
CA HIS A 81 -7.02 -14.55 4.52
C HIS A 81 -6.53 -15.90 3.99
N HIS A 82 -6.87 -16.99 4.67
CA HIS A 82 -6.51 -18.34 4.24
C HIS A 82 -7.28 -18.77 3.00
N ALA A 83 -8.60 -18.55 2.96
CA ALA A 83 -9.45 -18.92 1.82
C ALA A 83 -8.98 -18.27 0.50
N THR A 84 -8.52 -17.02 0.55
CA THR A 84 -8.05 -16.28 -0.65
C THR A 84 -6.57 -16.49 -0.96
N ALA A 85 -5.80 -17.17 -0.12
CA ALA A 85 -4.33 -17.23 -0.24
C ALA A 85 -3.86 -17.81 -1.60
N GLY A 86 -4.47 -18.93 -2.03
CA GLY A 86 -4.14 -19.56 -3.31
C GLY A 86 -4.44 -18.66 -4.52
N LEU A 87 -5.60 -18.00 -4.51
CA LEU A 87 -6.02 -17.06 -5.56
C LEU A 87 -5.04 -15.89 -5.68
N ARG A 88 -4.72 -15.26 -4.54
CA ARG A 88 -3.79 -14.13 -4.47
C ARG A 88 -2.37 -14.54 -4.87
N ALA A 89 -1.95 -15.76 -4.60
CA ALA A 89 -0.65 -16.28 -5.03
C ALA A 89 -0.61 -16.54 -6.54
N ALA A 90 -1.67 -17.13 -7.10
CA ALA A 90 -1.79 -17.35 -8.54
C ALA A 90 -1.80 -16.03 -9.32
N ALA A 91 -2.57 -15.03 -8.87
CA ALA A 91 -2.60 -13.70 -9.47
C ALA A 91 -1.24 -13.00 -9.44
N ARG A 92 -0.50 -13.08 -8.31
CA ARG A 92 0.87 -12.56 -8.22
C ARG A 92 1.80 -13.23 -9.23
N LYS A 93 1.74 -14.55 -9.36
CA LYS A 93 2.55 -15.31 -10.32
C LYS A 93 2.22 -14.95 -11.78
N ALA A 94 0.94 -14.69 -12.07
CA ALA A 94 0.47 -14.28 -13.38
C ALA A 94 0.74 -12.80 -13.72
N GLY A 95 1.16 -11.99 -12.73
CA GLY A 95 1.29 -10.55 -12.91
C GLY A 95 -0.05 -9.80 -12.97
N ASP A 96 -1.14 -10.43 -12.51
CA ASP A 96 -2.48 -9.85 -12.48
C ASP A 96 -2.67 -9.00 -11.20
N ALA A 97 -2.46 -7.69 -11.29
CA ALA A 97 -2.65 -6.77 -10.18
C ALA A 97 -4.12 -6.62 -9.73
N ASP A 98 -5.07 -7.08 -10.54
CA ASP A 98 -6.49 -7.04 -10.22
C ASP A 98 -6.93 -8.23 -9.36
N GLY A 99 -6.10 -9.27 -9.23
CA GLY A 99 -6.39 -10.50 -8.48
C GLY A 99 -5.72 -10.61 -7.10
N PHE A 100 -5.01 -9.60 -6.61
CA PHE A 100 -4.41 -9.63 -5.27
C PHE A 100 -4.41 -8.27 -4.56
N ASN A 101 -4.12 -8.30 -3.27
CA ASN A 101 -4.15 -7.12 -2.41
C ASN A 101 -3.03 -6.11 -2.71
N LEU A 102 -3.40 -4.88 -3.08
CA LEU A 102 -2.50 -3.76 -3.38
C LEU A 102 -2.48 -2.74 -2.21
N TRP A 103 -1.95 -3.11 -1.04
CA TRP A 103 -2.03 -2.32 0.19
C TRP A 103 -1.30 -0.97 0.17
N ALA A 104 -2.04 0.12 0.07
CA ALA A 104 -1.48 1.46 0.01
C ALA A 104 -2.36 2.45 0.78
N GLY A 105 -1.71 3.44 1.40
CA GLY A 105 -2.39 4.60 1.99
C GLY A 105 -2.88 5.57 0.93
N GLU A 106 -3.64 6.58 1.34
CA GLU A 106 -4.27 7.54 0.42
C GLU A 106 -3.24 8.39 -0.37
N ALA A 107 -2.07 8.63 0.21
CA ALA A 107 -1.00 9.40 -0.40
C ALA A 107 0.06 8.53 -1.11
N TYR A 108 -0.30 7.32 -1.55
CA TYR A 108 0.67 6.38 -2.14
C TYR A 108 1.37 6.93 -3.39
N GLU A 109 0.73 7.82 -4.13
CA GLU A 109 1.28 8.46 -5.33
C GLU A 109 2.49 9.34 -5.05
N LEU A 110 2.71 9.71 -3.78
CA LEU A 110 3.90 10.45 -3.35
C LEU A 110 5.12 9.54 -3.10
N ALA A 111 4.97 8.22 -3.27
CA ALA A 111 6.07 7.28 -3.11
C ALA A 111 7.18 7.54 -4.13
N ARG A 112 8.43 7.41 -3.69
CA ARG A 112 9.62 7.67 -4.50
C ARG A 112 10.33 6.35 -4.80
N THR A 113 11.01 6.29 -5.94
CA THR A 113 11.93 5.20 -6.28
C THR A 113 13.34 5.50 -5.77
N GLY A 114 14.16 4.45 -5.63
CA GLY A 114 15.56 4.53 -5.20
C GLY A 114 15.81 3.78 -3.88
N PRO A 115 17.04 3.84 -3.35
CA PRO A 115 17.40 3.15 -2.12
C PRO A 115 16.53 3.62 -0.94
N ALA A 116 16.07 2.69 -0.12
CA ALA A 116 15.27 3.00 1.07
C ALA A 116 15.97 4.00 1.99
N ALA A 117 17.30 3.92 2.10
CA ALA A 117 18.11 4.86 2.85
C ALA A 117 17.95 6.31 2.37
N ASP A 118 17.89 6.54 1.06
CA ASP A 118 17.74 7.88 0.48
C ASP A 118 16.32 8.41 0.65
N ILE A 119 15.31 7.53 0.53
CA ILE A 119 13.91 7.88 0.82
C ILE A 119 13.76 8.28 2.30
N VAL A 120 14.37 7.54 3.22
CA VAL A 120 14.33 7.85 4.66
C VAL A 120 15.07 9.15 4.97
N ARG A 121 16.25 9.38 4.39
CA ARG A 121 16.97 10.67 4.53
C ARG A 121 16.11 11.83 4.05
N TRP A 122 15.50 11.70 2.87
CA TRP A 122 14.58 12.70 2.34
C TRP A 122 13.37 12.96 3.27
N LEU A 123 12.82 11.92 3.91
CA LEU A 123 11.74 12.07 4.89
C LEU A 123 12.19 12.76 6.18
N ALA A 124 13.45 12.58 6.57
CA ALA A 124 14.02 13.10 7.82
C ALA A 124 14.52 14.55 7.74
N GLY A 125 14.66 15.11 6.53
CA GLY A 125 15.17 16.46 6.30
C GLY A 125 16.67 16.52 6.54
#